data_AF-A0A7C8PUM6-F1
#
_entry.id   AF-A0A7C8PUM6-F1
#
_cell.length_a   1.000
_cell.length_b   1.000
_cell.length_c   1.000
_cell.angle_alpha   90.00
_cell.angle_beta   90.00
_cell.angle_gamma   90.00
#
_symmetry.space_group_name_H-M   'P 1'
#
loop_
_entity.id
_entity.type
_entity.pdbx_description
1 polymer ?
#
loop_
_entity_poly.entity_id
_entity_poly.type
_entity_poly.pdbx_seq_one_letter_code
_entity_poly.pdbx_strand_id
1 'polypeptide(L)'
;MIRHLSLHIKDWVDKDDTESEKSKSLPDVATYLRMLDPFTEVTHVEHYDIDIRGVTWPIFWAILNYLVSAKPKLISLTIRRNLYWGLVPPSDQDLDPETLLPTPRLSNFTSLNLQVNSKRTGPESIESFPFLVNNLVLALGDSCRNVSKLQLYLIMGENKNLEILKALQEIDFPLLPVDSIKELRYVLLPGIVPPTRLFDTEFGNTKVLTVPSWVCGHWMSPTWEQTPPGKSLKYFKNVETLRITDVFETAEGNDLERNLKFVAKHLPKLQSLILENDERQFSTSRNSDGSITWEEVAFVV
;
A
#
# COMPACT_ATOMS: atom_id res chain seq x y z
N MET A 1 25.39 -5.75 18.14
CA MET A 1 25.10 -5.44 16.73
C MET A 1 23.59 -5.48 16.56
N ILE A 2 22.97 -4.38 16.17
CA ILE A 2 21.50 -4.26 16.11
C ILE A 2 21.05 -4.60 14.68
N ARG A 3 20.14 -5.57 14.56
CA ARG A 3 19.57 -6.03 13.27
C ARG A 3 18.13 -5.59 13.05
N HIS A 4 17.43 -5.25 14.14
CA HIS A 4 16.03 -4.86 14.13
C HIS A 4 15.90 -3.52 14.83
N LEU A 5 15.28 -2.55 14.16
CA LEU A 5 14.90 -1.26 14.74
C LEU A 5 13.38 -1.16 14.72
N SER A 6 12.80 -0.95 15.90
CA SER A 6 11.39 -0.57 16.05
C SER A 6 11.36 0.86 16.58
N LEU A 7 11.00 1.79 15.70
CA LEU A 7 11.03 3.22 15.92
C LEU A 7 9.60 3.70 16.15
N HIS A 8 9.38 4.38 17.28
CA HIS A 8 8.06 4.88 17.68
C HIS A 8 8.20 6.35 17.96
N ILE A 9 7.66 7.18 17.07
CA ILE A 9 7.56 8.62 17.32
C ILE A 9 6.18 8.83 17.97
N LYS A 10 6.18 9.40 19.18
CA LYS A 10 4.95 9.70 19.93
C LYS A 10 4.62 11.19 19.93
N ASP A 11 5.65 12.03 19.96
CA ASP A 11 5.53 13.48 19.91
C ASP A 11 6.58 14.03 18.92
N TRP A 12 6.15 14.93 18.04
CA TRP A 12 7.03 15.68 17.14
C TRP A 12 6.62 17.14 17.22
N VAL A 13 7.22 17.88 18.14
CA VAL A 13 6.82 19.27 18.35
C VAL A 13 7.44 20.12 17.23
N ASP A 14 6.58 20.68 16.38
CA ASP A 14 6.97 21.73 15.45
C ASP A 14 7.17 23.04 16.23
N LYS A 15 8.12 23.88 15.81
CA LYS A 15 8.59 25.04 16.58
C LYS A 15 7.53 26.12 16.82
N ASP A 16 6.38 26.05 16.16
CA ASP A 16 5.48 27.21 16.03
C ASP A 16 4.26 27.23 16.96
N ASP A 17 4.07 26.26 17.85
CA ASP A 17 2.82 26.22 18.64
C ASP A 17 2.88 26.77 20.07
N THR A 18 3.99 27.37 20.53
CA THR A 18 3.94 28.18 21.77
C THR A 18 5.18 29.07 21.95
N GLU A 19 4.98 30.39 21.87
CA GLU A 19 5.79 31.30 22.67
C GLU A 19 5.63 30.93 24.15
N SER A 20 6.73 30.97 24.89
CA SER A 20 6.89 30.64 26.31
C SER A 20 7.01 29.14 26.65
N GLU A 21 8.22 28.61 26.55
CA GLU A 21 9.00 28.13 27.71
C GLU A 21 10.38 27.61 27.27
N LYS A 22 11.44 28.17 27.87
CA LYS A 22 12.85 27.74 27.90
C LYS A 22 13.24 26.53 27.04
N SER A 23 13.58 26.83 25.78
CA SER A 23 14.62 26.22 24.94
C SER A 23 15.21 24.86 25.41
N LYS A 24 14.45 23.78 25.26
CA LYS A 24 15.06 22.53 24.81
C LYS A 24 14.91 22.52 23.29
N SER A 25 16.03 22.60 22.58
CA SER A 25 16.05 22.43 21.13
C SER A 25 15.41 21.09 20.80
N LEU A 26 14.21 21.13 20.21
CA LEU A 26 13.53 19.95 19.73
C LEU A 26 14.35 19.34 18.57
N PRO A 27 14.38 18.00 18.44
CA PRO A 27 15.12 17.37 17.37
C PRO A 27 14.46 17.72 16.03
N ASP A 28 15.18 18.46 15.19
CA ASP A 28 14.83 18.58 13.78
C ASP A 28 15.01 17.23 13.07
N VAL A 29 14.47 17.11 11.85
CA VAL A 29 14.60 15.88 11.05
C VAL A 29 16.06 15.44 10.91
N ALA A 30 16.99 16.38 10.76
CA ALA A 30 18.42 16.07 10.68
C ALA A 30 18.96 15.41 11.95
N THR A 31 18.54 15.86 13.12
CA THR A 31 18.90 15.27 14.42
C THR A 31 18.34 13.85 14.53
N TYR A 32 17.08 13.65 14.15
CA TYR A 32 16.47 12.31 14.14
C TYR A 32 17.23 11.35 13.22
N LEU A 33 17.53 11.76 11.98
CA LEU A 33 18.25 10.92 11.03
C LEU A 33 19.68 10.60 11.51
N ARG A 34 20.38 11.56 12.14
CA ARG A 34 21.71 11.31 12.74
C ARG A 34 21.69 10.27 13.85
N MET A 35 20.59 10.16 14.61
CA MET A 35 20.45 9.10 15.61
C MET A 35 20.38 7.71 14.97
N LEU A 36 19.96 7.62 13.70
CA LEU A 36 19.86 6.37 12.97
C LEU A 36 21.20 5.97 12.32
N ASP A 37 22.13 6.90 12.08
CA ASP A 37 23.42 6.66 11.39
C ASP A 37 24.19 5.44 11.93
N PRO A 38 24.34 5.22 13.25
CA PRO A 38 25.17 4.14 13.78
C PRO A 38 24.66 2.72 13.45
N PHE A 39 23.40 2.58 13.04
CA PHE A 39 22.76 1.28 12.80
C PHE A 39 22.89 0.81 11.34
N THR A 40 24.12 0.72 10.83
CA THR A 40 24.41 0.30 9.43
C THR A 40 24.10 -1.17 9.14
N GLU A 41 24.00 -1.98 10.20
CA GLU A 41 23.81 -3.43 10.16
C GLU A 41 22.33 -3.85 10.28
N VAL A 42 21.42 -2.89 10.29
CA VAL A 42 20.00 -3.14 10.39
C VAL A 42 19.50 -3.85 9.13
N THR A 43 18.70 -4.88 9.34
CA THR A 43 18.03 -5.64 8.28
C THR A 43 16.52 -5.45 8.31
N HIS A 44 15.94 -5.10 9.46
CA HIS A 44 14.51 -4.86 9.59
C HIS A 44 14.27 -3.54 10.28
N VAL A 45 13.46 -2.69 9.67
CA VAL A 45 12.99 -1.44 10.27
C VAL A 45 11.48 -1.45 10.31
N GLU A 46 10.95 -1.16 11.49
CA GLU A 46 9.55 -0.84 11.69
C GLU A 46 9.47 0.58 12.24
N HIS A 47 8.76 1.47 11.55
CA HIS A 47 8.59 2.86 11.94
C HIS A 47 7.10 3.15 12.11
N TYR A 48 6.73 3.57 13.32
CA TYR A 48 5.36 3.82 13.69
C TYR A 48 5.20 5.27 14.14
N ASP A 49 4.30 5.97 13.46
CA ASP A 49 3.83 7.29 13.86
C ASP A 49 2.43 7.14 14.45
N ILE A 50 2.29 7.41 15.75
CA ILE A 50 1.02 7.34 16.46
C ILE A 50 0.50 8.77 16.64
N ASP A 51 -0.49 9.17 15.82
CA ASP A 51 -1.30 10.39 16.01
C ASP A 51 -0.53 11.72 16.19
N ILE A 52 0.66 11.81 15.60
CA ILE A 52 1.55 12.95 15.83
C ILE A 52 1.11 14.18 15.04
N ARG A 53 0.87 15.28 15.76
CA ARG A 53 0.83 16.63 15.19
C ARG A 53 2.28 17.06 14.95
N GLY A 54 2.69 17.30 13.70
CA GLY A 54 4.01 17.90 13.40
C GLY A 54 4.93 17.12 12.46
N VAL A 55 4.70 15.83 12.19
CA VAL A 55 5.40 15.15 11.09
C VAL A 55 4.73 15.56 9.78
N THR A 56 5.28 16.60 9.14
CA THR A 56 4.84 17.07 7.82
C THR A 56 5.20 16.07 6.73
N TRP A 57 4.62 16.21 5.54
CA TRP A 57 4.97 15.38 4.39
C TRP A 57 6.47 15.43 4.02
N PRO A 58 7.12 16.61 3.93
CA PRO A 58 8.56 16.68 3.71
C PRO A 58 9.39 15.85 4.70
N ILE A 59 9.06 15.92 6.00
CA ILE A 59 9.76 15.15 7.04
C ILE A 59 9.57 13.65 6.82
N PHE A 60 8.33 13.23 6.55
CA PHE A 60 8.02 11.84 6.27
C PHE A 60 8.81 11.29 5.08
N TRP A 61 8.85 12.03 3.97
CA TRP A 61 9.59 11.60 2.78
C TRP A 61 11.10 11.57 3.01
N ALA A 62 11.65 12.52 3.76
CA ALA A 62 13.06 12.52 4.15
C ALA A 62 13.42 11.29 5.01
N ILE A 63 12.56 10.90 5.96
CA ILE A 63 12.75 9.68 6.75
C ILE A 63 12.72 8.45 5.85
N LEU A 64 11.73 8.34 4.98
CA LEU A 64 11.59 7.21 4.07
C LEU A 64 12.82 7.06 3.15
N ASN A 65 13.22 8.15 2.49
CA ASN A 65 14.38 8.19 1.62
C ASN A 65 15.66 7.82 2.38
N TYR A 66 15.89 8.42 3.55
CA TYR A 66 17.06 8.09 4.36
C TYR A 66 17.12 6.60 4.75
N LEU A 67 16.00 5.98 5.14
CA LEU A 67 15.98 4.58 5.55
C LEU A 67 16.39 3.63 4.41
N VAL A 68 16.00 3.92 3.17
CA VAL A 68 16.39 3.09 2.02
C VAL A 68 17.77 3.45 1.47
N SER A 69 18.21 4.71 1.61
CA SER A 69 19.52 5.17 1.15
C SER A 69 20.67 4.80 2.08
N ALA A 70 20.46 4.89 3.40
CA ALA A 70 21.51 4.75 4.40
C ALA A 70 21.64 3.34 5.00
N LYS A 71 20.70 2.42 4.73
CA LYS A 71 20.66 1.07 5.31
C LYS A 71 20.94 -0.01 4.25
N PRO A 72 22.20 -0.28 3.90
CA PRO A 72 22.56 -1.15 2.78
C PRO A 72 22.19 -2.64 2.99
N LYS A 73 21.95 -3.04 4.24
CA LYS A 73 21.58 -4.42 4.62
C LYS A 73 20.09 -4.62 4.83
N LEU A 74 19.28 -3.60 4.56
CA LEU A 74 17.83 -3.64 4.74
C LEU A 74 17.22 -4.79 3.93
N ILE A 75 16.45 -5.63 4.62
CA ILE A 75 15.66 -6.73 4.08
C ILE A 75 14.18 -6.36 4.06
N SER A 76 13.72 -5.72 5.15
CA SER A 76 12.32 -5.37 5.34
C SER A 76 12.17 -3.97 5.92
N LEU A 77 11.21 -3.22 5.38
CA LEU A 77 10.81 -1.91 5.86
C LEU A 77 9.30 -1.89 6.05
N THR A 78 8.88 -1.59 7.27
CA THR A 78 7.48 -1.34 7.62
C THR A 78 7.35 0.09 8.11
N ILE A 79 6.50 0.87 7.45
CA ILE A 79 6.16 2.23 7.83
C ILE A 79 4.66 2.29 8.07
N ARG A 80 4.24 2.72 9.25
CA ARG A 80 2.84 3.03 9.55
C ARG A 80 2.73 4.47 10.01
N ARG A 81 1.98 5.26 9.24
CA ARG A 81 1.68 6.65 9.51
C ARG A 81 0.18 6.85 9.69
N ASN A 82 -0.22 7.37 10.85
CA ASN A 82 -1.59 7.80 11.12
C ASN A 82 -1.66 9.31 11.03
N LEU A 83 -2.39 9.85 10.05
CA LEU A 83 -2.53 11.30 9.89
C LEU A 83 -3.61 11.84 10.82
N TYR A 84 -3.33 12.94 11.48
CA TYR A 84 -4.34 13.67 12.26
C TYR A 84 -5.29 14.43 11.31
N TRP A 85 -6.50 14.75 11.79
CA TRP A 85 -7.59 15.33 11.00
C TRP A 85 -7.26 16.65 10.27
N GLY A 86 -6.31 17.43 10.77
CA GLY A 86 -5.96 18.76 10.23
C GLY A 86 -4.71 18.77 9.34
N LEU A 87 -4.10 17.62 9.03
CA LEU A 87 -2.94 17.61 8.15
C LEU A 87 -3.38 17.88 6.70
N VAL A 88 -2.65 18.75 6.02
CA VAL A 88 -2.84 19.01 4.59
C VAL A 88 -2.46 17.74 3.79
N PRO A 89 -3.22 17.38 2.74
CA PRO A 89 -2.83 16.32 1.82
C PRO A 89 -1.46 16.59 1.19
N PRO A 90 -0.79 15.56 0.66
CA PRO A 90 0.51 15.73 0.02
C PRO A 90 0.42 16.63 -1.22
N SER A 91 1.50 17.33 -1.51
CA SER A 91 1.66 18.24 -2.64
C SER A 91 2.94 17.94 -3.43
N ASP A 92 3.06 18.54 -4.62
CA ASP A 92 4.27 18.52 -5.43
C ASP A 92 5.45 19.27 -4.80
N GLN A 93 5.19 20.11 -3.80
CA GLN A 93 6.21 20.88 -3.07
C GLN A 93 6.75 20.13 -1.85
N ASP A 94 6.20 18.96 -1.52
CA ASP A 94 6.63 18.23 -0.32
C ASP A 94 8.02 17.59 -0.46
N LEU A 95 8.51 17.45 -1.69
CA LEU A 95 9.84 16.92 -1.98
C LEU A 95 10.55 17.84 -2.95
N ASP A 96 11.75 18.25 -2.54
CA ASP A 96 12.73 18.79 -3.47
C ASP A 96 13.69 17.65 -3.88
N PRO A 97 13.65 17.18 -5.15
CA PRO A 97 14.52 16.12 -5.62
C PRO A 97 16.01 16.41 -5.41
N GLU A 98 16.44 17.67 -5.38
CA GLU A 98 17.83 18.05 -5.14
C GLU A 98 18.29 17.76 -3.70
N THR A 99 17.33 17.62 -2.77
CA THR A 99 17.60 17.32 -1.35
C THR A 99 17.60 15.83 -1.03
N LEU A 100 17.19 14.98 -1.97
CA LEU A 100 17.09 13.54 -1.75
C LEU A 100 18.46 12.87 -1.77
N LEU A 101 18.65 11.90 -0.87
CA LEU A 101 19.80 11.01 -0.92
C LEU A 101 19.66 10.05 -2.11
N PRO A 102 20.78 9.64 -2.74
CA PRO A 102 20.77 8.63 -3.78
C PRO A 102 20.07 7.36 -3.31
N THR A 103 19.29 6.73 -4.18
CA THR A 103 18.53 5.50 -3.89
C THR A 103 19.28 4.29 -4.50
N PRO A 104 20.18 3.63 -3.76
CA PRO A 104 20.99 2.53 -4.30
C PRO A 104 20.14 1.28 -4.47
N ARG A 105 20.44 0.45 -5.47
CA ARG A 105 19.82 -0.88 -5.60
C ARG A 105 20.16 -1.75 -4.37
N LEU A 106 19.18 -1.98 -3.50
CA LEU A 106 19.36 -2.83 -2.32
C LEU A 106 19.14 -4.30 -2.69
N SER A 107 20.21 -5.09 -2.71
CA SER A 107 20.15 -6.52 -3.10
C SER A 107 19.28 -7.38 -2.18
N ASN A 108 19.20 -7.02 -0.90
CA ASN A 108 18.50 -7.80 0.12
C ASN A 108 17.08 -7.29 0.41
N PHE A 109 16.73 -6.10 -0.07
CA PHE A 109 15.46 -5.47 0.25
C PHE A 109 14.33 -6.14 -0.52
N THR A 110 13.55 -6.95 0.19
CA THR A 110 12.56 -7.87 -0.41
C THR A 110 11.14 -7.58 0.05
N SER A 111 10.95 -6.84 1.14
CA SER A 111 9.65 -6.58 1.74
C SER A 111 9.46 -5.11 2.09
N LEU A 112 8.50 -4.45 1.45
CA LEU A 112 8.06 -3.10 1.80
C LEU A 112 6.60 -3.13 2.24
N ASN A 113 6.32 -2.59 3.43
CA ASN A 113 4.99 -2.33 3.93
C ASN A 113 4.85 -0.84 4.24
N LEU A 114 4.03 -0.14 3.48
CA LEU A 114 3.68 1.25 3.71
C LEU A 114 2.19 1.36 4.01
N GLN A 115 1.88 1.75 5.24
CA GLN A 115 0.54 2.04 5.69
C GLN A 115 0.40 3.53 6.02
N VAL A 116 -0.40 4.25 5.25
CA VAL A 116 -0.79 5.64 5.50
C VAL A 116 -2.30 5.70 5.70
N ASN A 117 -2.70 6.07 6.90
CA ASN A 117 -4.10 6.20 7.29
C ASN A 117 -4.47 7.68 7.35
N SER A 118 -5.10 8.21 6.30
CA SER A 118 -5.68 9.56 6.35
C SER A 118 -7.04 9.51 7.03
N LYS A 119 -7.22 10.33 8.06
CA LYS A 119 -8.53 10.57 8.67
C LYS A 119 -9.35 11.59 7.88
N ARG A 120 -8.74 12.27 6.88
CA ARG A 120 -9.40 13.32 6.09
C ARG A 120 -10.22 12.72 4.94
N THR A 121 -11.42 13.26 4.75
CA THR A 121 -12.33 12.98 3.64
C THR A 121 -12.49 14.23 2.77
N GLY A 122 -12.71 14.07 1.46
CA GLY A 122 -13.04 15.19 0.55
C GLY A 122 -12.25 15.21 -0.78
N PRO A 123 -12.60 16.11 -1.72
CA PRO A 123 -11.97 16.23 -3.05
C PRO A 123 -10.46 16.39 -3.00
N GLU A 124 -9.97 17.29 -2.14
CA GLU A 124 -8.54 17.60 -1.99
C GLU A 124 -7.69 16.36 -1.64
N SER A 125 -8.26 15.40 -0.89
CA SER A 125 -7.54 14.16 -0.56
C SER A 125 -7.34 13.31 -1.80
N ILE A 126 -8.33 13.21 -2.68
CA ILE A 126 -8.22 12.44 -3.93
C ILE A 126 -7.33 13.15 -4.94
N GLU A 127 -7.49 14.46 -5.08
CA GLU A 127 -6.66 15.30 -5.97
C GLU A 127 -5.17 15.24 -5.59
N SER A 128 -4.85 14.95 -4.33
CA SER A 128 -3.47 14.78 -3.87
C SER A 128 -2.84 13.42 -4.18
N PHE A 129 -3.61 12.44 -4.65
CA PHE A 129 -3.12 11.09 -4.92
C PHE A 129 -1.94 11.03 -5.90
N PRO A 130 -1.92 11.80 -7.01
CA PRO A 130 -0.75 11.88 -7.88
C PRO A 130 0.50 12.35 -7.16
N PHE A 131 0.39 13.34 -6.28
CA PHE A 131 1.54 13.83 -5.50
C PHE A 131 2.05 12.76 -4.53
N LEU A 132 1.15 12.03 -3.86
CA LEU A 132 1.51 10.90 -3.01
C LEU A 132 2.32 9.84 -3.76
N VAL A 133 1.87 9.47 -4.97
CA VAL A 133 2.55 8.48 -5.81
C VAL A 133 3.89 8.99 -6.30
N ASN A 134 3.94 10.22 -6.84
CA ASN A 134 5.18 10.85 -7.31
C ASN A 134 6.22 10.88 -6.21
N ASN A 135 5.83 11.35 -5.02
CA ASN A 135 6.74 11.49 -3.90
C ASN A 135 7.22 10.13 -3.38
N LEU A 136 6.35 9.11 -3.39
CA LEU A 136 6.73 7.74 -3.05
C LEU A 136 7.81 7.20 -4.00
N VAL A 137 7.63 7.38 -5.31
CA VAL A 137 8.59 6.92 -6.32
C VAL A 137 9.92 7.63 -6.17
N LEU A 138 9.91 8.96 -5.97
CA LEU A 138 11.12 9.76 -5.75
C LEU A 138 11.87 9.33 -4.49
N ALA A 139 11.15 9.16 -3.37
CA ALA A 139 11.76 8.82 -2.08
C ALA A 139 12.40 7.42 -2.09
N LEU A 140 11.76 6.44 -2.75
CA LEU A 140 12.20 5.06 -2.77
C LEU A 140 13.21 4.76 -3.88
N GLY A 141 12.94 5.28 -5.09
CA GLY A 141 13.76 5.10 -6.28
C GLY A 141 14.19 3.65 -6.52
N ASP A 142 15.44 3.47 -6.97
CA ASP A 142 15.97 2.16 -7.38
C ASP A 142 16.15 1.18 -6.21
N SER A 143 16.03 1.65 -4.96
CA SER A 143 16.12 0.82 -3.76
C SER A 143 15.08 -0.30 -3.75
N CYS A 144 13.88 -0.03 -4.29
CA CYS A 144 12.77 -0.98 -4.30
C CYS A 144 12.89 -2.08 -5.35
N ARG A 145 13.89 -2.06 -6.23
CA ARG A 145 13.93 -2.93 -7.40
C ARG A 145 13.80 -4.42 -7.09
N ASN A 146 14.32 -4.89 -5.95
CA ASN A 146 14.25 -6.29 -5.55
C ASN A 146 13.08 -6.62 -4.59
N VAL A 147 12.21 -5.65 -4.30
CA VAL A 147 11.02 -5.87 -3.47
C VAL A 147 10.12 -6.87 -4.17
N SER A 148 9.80 -7.96 -3.48
CA SER A 148 8.93 -9.03 -3.98
C SER A 148 7.66 -9.20 -3.14
N LYS A 149 7.66 -8.68 -1.90
CA LYS A 149 6.49 -8.52 -1.05
C LYS A 149 6.21 -7.04 -0.87
N LEU A 150 5.11 -6.57 -1.43
CA LEU A 150 4.71 -5.18 -1.38
C LEU A 150 3.34 -5.05 -0.73
N GLN A 151 3.25 -4.23 0.31
CA GLN A 151 2.00 -3.87 0.97
C GLN A 151 1.84 -2.35 0.94
N LEU A 152 0.82 -1.84 0.24
CA LEU A 152 0.47 -0.43 0.19
C LEU A 152 -0.94 -0.23 0.72
N TYR A 153 -1.06 0.32 1.93
CA TYR A 153 -2.34 0.64 2.54
C TYR A 153 -2.47 2.16 2.60
N LEU A 154 -3.16 2.75 1.63
CA LEU A 154 -3.39 4.20 1.56
C LEU A 154 -4.90 4.43 1.63
N ILE A 155 -5.38 4.75 2.82
CA ILE A 155 -6.75 5.21 2.99
C ILE A 155 -6.74 6.73 2.85
N MET A 156 -7.27 7.22 1.74
CA MET A 156 -7.69 8.60 1.57
C MET A 156 -9.21 8.57 1.45
N GLY A 157 -9.90 9.33 2.29
CA GLY A 157 -11.32 9.14 2.55
C GLY A 157 -12.21 9.13 1.31
N GLU A 158 -13.36 8.47 1.41
CA GLU A 158 -14.32 8.35 0.31
C GLU A 158 -14.85 9.71 -0.13
N ASN A 159 -14.64 10.06 -1.40
CA ASN A 159 -15.48 11.01 -2.09
C ASN A 159 -16.37 10.23 -3.06
N LYS A 160 -17.66 10.54 -3.07
CA LYS A 160 -18.60 9.96 -4.04
C LYS A 160 -18.51 10.62 -5.42
N ASN A 161 -17.53 11.50 -5.65
CA ASN A 161 -17.35 12.21 -6.91
C ASN A 161 -16.71 11.31 -7.99
N LEU A 162 -17.58 10.70 -8.80
CA LEU A 162 -17.21 9.82 -9.91
C LEU A 162 -16.35 10.50 -10.99
N GLU A 163 -16.43 11.82 -11.16
CA GLU A 163 -15.67 12.54 -12.19
C GLU A 163 -14.18 12.60 -11.84
N ILE A 164 -13.85 12.95 -10.58
CA ILE A 164 -12.47 12.98 -10.09
C ILE A 164 -11.87 11.57 -10.11
N LEU A 165 -12.65 10.55 -9.75
CA LEU A 165 -12.22 9.16 -9.83
C LEU A 165 -11.89 8.72 -11.26
N LYS A 166 -12.71 9.12 -12.24
CA LYS A 166 -12.43 8.85 -13.67
C LYS A 166 -11.17 9.58 -14.14
N ALA A 167 -11.01 10.85 -13.76
CA ALA A 167 -9.82 11.62 -14.10
C ALA A 167 -8.54 10.94 -13.58
N LEU A 168 -8.55 10.45 -12.33
CA LEU A 168 -7.41 9.70 -11.78
C LEU A 168 -7.09 8.40 -12.53
N GLN A 169 -8.10 7.72 -13.11
CA GLN A 169 -7.86 6.51 -13.91
C GLN A 169 -7.15 6.80 -15.25
N GLU A 170 -7.20 8.04 -15.72
CA GLU A 170 -6.58 8.47 -16.98
C GLU A 170 -5.15 9.02 -16.78
N ILE A 171 -4.75 9.32 -15.54
CA ILE A 171 -3.41 9.83 -15.22
C ILE A 171 -2.34 8.77 -15.44
N ASP A 172 -1.24 9.20 -16.07
CA ASP A 172 -0.01 8.42 -16.16
C ASP A 172 0.85 8.68 -14.92
N PHE A 173 0.89 7.72 -14.00
CA PHE A 173 1.69 7.83 -12.80
C PHE A 173 3.14 7.38 -13.07
N PRO A 174 4.13 7.95 -12.37
CA PRO A 174 5.46 7.39 -12.37
C PRO A 174 5.44 6.00 -11.75
N LEU A 175 6.29 5.13 -12.28
CA LEU A 175 6.36 3.74 -11.88
C LEU A 175 7.32 3.57 -10.72
N LEU A 176 6.89 2.90 -9.66
CA LEU A 176 7.82 2.39 -8.65
C LEU A 176 8.63 1.26 -9.30
N PRO A 177 9.98 1.36 -9.35
CA PRO A 177 10.80 0.34 -10.00
C PRO A 177 10.86 -0.89 -9.11
N VAL A 178 10.09 -1.92 -9.48
CA VAL A 178 10.08 -3.24 -8.84
C VAL A 178 10.20 -4.27 -9.95
N ASP A 179 11.19 -5.17 -9.90
CA ASP A 179 11.44 -6.10 -11.02
C ASP A 179 10.43 -7.27 -11.04
N SER A 180 9.97 -7.73 -9.87
CA SER A 180 9.05 -8.88 -9.79
C SER A 180 8.32 -8.99 -8.44
N ILE A 181 7.03 -8.64 -8.43
CA ILE A 181 6.16 -8.81 -7.26
C ILE A 181 5.62 -10.24 -7.18
N LYS A 182 5.80 -10.89 -6.03
CA LYS A 182 5.27 -12.23 -5.69
C LYS A 182 4.07 -12.16 -4.75
N GLU A 183 4.13 -11.26 -3.78
CA GLU A 183 3.05 -10.98 -2.83
C GLU A 183 2.68 -9.50 -2.93
N LEU A 184 1.41 -9.24 -3.24
CA LEU A 184 0.89 -7.90 -3.36
C LEU A 184 -0.31 -7.71 -2.43
N ARG A 185 -0.22 -6.76 -1.52
CA ARG A 185 -1.36 -6.21 -0.79
C ARG A 185 -1.52 -4.76 -1.18
N TYR A 186 -2.70 -4.37 -1.65
CA TYR A 186 -3.01 -2.96 -1.75
C TYR A 186 -4.43 -2.68 -1.29
N VAL A 187 -4.55 -1.66 -0.45
CA VAL A 187 -5.83 -1.08 -0.04
C VAL A 187 -5.70 0.41 -0.36
N LEU A 188 -6.10 0.76 -1.58
CA LEU A 188 -6.13 2.14 -2.08
C LEU A 188 -7.60 2.53 -2.15
N LEU A 189 -8.00 3.50 -1.33
CA LEU A 189 -9.32 4.13 -1.44
C LEU A 189 -9.15 5.53 -2.07
N PRO A 190 -10.02 5.89 -3.03
CA PRO A 190 -11.35 5.32 -3.27
C PRO A 190 -11.44 4.56 -4.62
N GLY A 191 -11.55 3.22 -4.58
CA GLY A 191 -12.08 2.44 -5.73
C GLY A 191 -11.25 2.40 -7.02
N ILE A 192 -10.00 2.86 -6.99
CA ILE A 192 -9.13 2.88 -8.18
C ILE A 192 -8.21 1.67 -8.13
N VAL A 193 -8.33 0.80 -9.15
CA VAL A 193 -7.32 -0.25 -9.47
C VAL A 193 -5.98 0.43 -9.33
N PRO A 194 -4.95 -0.14 -8.65
CA PRO A 194 -3.61 0.43 -8.71
C PRO A 194 -3.41 0.70 -10.19
N PRO A 195 -3.23 1.98 -10.59
CA PRO A 195 -3.16 2.32 -11.98
C PRO A 195 -2.25 1.28 -12.60
N THR A 196 -2.60 0.67 -13.74
CA THR A 196 -1.77 -0.36 -14.36
C THR A 196 -0.32 0.08 -14.58
N ARG A 197 -0.07 1.35 -14.30
CA ARG A 197 1.12 2.18 -14.37
C ARG A 197 1.59 2.69 -12.99
N LEU A 198 1.31 2.01 -11.88
CA LEU A 198 1.92 2.32 -10.57
C LEU A 198 3.25 1.57 -10.37
N PHE A 199 3.42 0.44 -11.06
CA PHE A 199 4.61 -0.40 -10.94
C PHE A 199 5.20 -0.69 -12.30
N ASP A 200 6.52 -0.68 -12.39
CA ASP A 200 7.27 -1.04 -13.59
C ASP A 200 7.43 -2.57 -13.72
N THR A 201 6.34 -3.31 -13.51
CA THR A 201 6.33 -4.77 -13.56
C THR A 201 5.05 -5.29 -14.19
N GLU A 202 5.17 -6.40 -14.91
CA GLU A 202 4.03 -7.25 -15.15
C GLU A 202 3.64 -7.95 -13.83
N PHE A 203 2.37 -7.86 -13.45
CA PHE A 203 1.86 -8.60 -12.28
C PHE A 203 1.76 -10.10 -12.50
N GLY A 204 2.25 -10.59 -13.64
CA GLY A 204 2.28 -12.00 -13.99
C GLY A 204 2.97 -12.87 -12.94
N ASN A 205 3.94 -12.36 -12.17
CA ASN A 205 4.62 -13.16 -11.13
C ASN A 205 3.90 -13.18 -9.77
N THR A 206 2.81 -12.42 -9.62
CA THR A 206 2.06 -12.33 -8.36
C THR A 206 1.37 -13.66 -8.07
N LYS A 207 1.70 -14.29 -6.95
CA LYS A 207 1.09 -15.52 -6.44
C LYS A 207 0.05 -15.25 -5.36
N VAL A 208 0.29 -14.24 -4.51
CA VAL A 208 -0.64 -13.84 -3.45
C VAL A 208 -1.11 -12.41 -3.70
N LEU A 209 -2.42 -12.22 -3.76
CA LEU A 209 -3.06 -10.94 -3.99
C LEU A 209 -4.03 -10.63 -2.84
N THR A 210 -3.84 -9.53 -2.13
CA THR A 210 -4.72 -9.06 -1.04
C THR A 210 -5.30 -7.70 -1.39
N VAL A 211 -6.61 -7.62 -1.58
CA VAL A 211 -7.27 -6.48 -2.23
C VAL A 211 -8.69 -6.25 -1.72
N PRO A 212 -9.24 -5.03 -1.86
CA PRO A 212 -10.67 -4.82 -1.70
C PRO A 212 -11.52 -5.54 -2.76
N SER A 213 -12.78 -5.78 -2.43
CA SER A 213 -13.79 -6.49 -3.21
C SER A 213 -14.05 -5.86 -4.57
N TRP A 214 -13.95 -4.54 -4.68
CA TRP A 214 -14.15 -3.81 -5.93
C TRP A 214 -13.11 -4.21 -7.00
N VAL A 215 -11.89 -4.61 -6.62
CA VAL A 215 -10.86 -5.12 -7.55
C VAL A 215 -11.32 -6.39 -8.25
N CYS A 216 -12.08 -7.20 -7.53
CA CYS A 216 -12.61 -8.47 -8.01
C CYS A 216 -13.95 -8.29 -8.72
N GLY A 217 -14.22 -7.05 -9.15
CA GLY A 217 -15.39 -6.73 -9.91
C GLY A 217 -16.61 -6.31 -9.09
N HIS A 218 -16.35 -5.85 -7.88
CA HIS A 218 -17.33 -5.68 -6.81
C HIS A 218 -17.93 -7.04 -6.46
N TRP A 219 -17.89 -7.42 -5.19
CA TRP A 219 -18.62 -8.56 -4.66
C TRP A 219 -20.15 -8.28 -4.62
N MET A 220 -20.65 -7.67 -5.70
CA MET A 220 -22.02 -7.33 -6.07
C MET A 220 -22.76 -6.37 -5.12
N SER A 221 -22.75 -5.08 -5.49
CA SER A 221 -23.84 -4.13 -5.19
C SER A 221 -24.24 -3.41 -6.49
N PRO A 222 -25.54 -3.23 -6.78
CA PRO A 222 -26.02 -2.61 -8.03
C PRO A 222 -25.80 -1.09 -8.09
N THR A 223 -25.30 -0.44 -7.04
CA THR A 223 -25.26 1.03 -6.96
C THR A 223 -24.00 1.69 -7.52
N TRP A 224 -23.01 0.92 -8.03
CA TRP A 224 -21.74 1.46 -8.53
C TRP A 224 -21.24 0.78 -9.83
N GLU A 225 -22.15 0.53 -10.77
CA GLU A 225 -21.89 -0.11 -12.08
C GLU A 225 -21.04 0.72 -13.08
N GLN A 226 -19.89 1.30 -12.70
CA GLN A 226 -19.12 2.17 -13.62
C GLN A 226 -17.62 1.89 -13.77
N THR A 227 -17.14 0.66 -13.62
CA THR A 227 -15.87 0.24 -14.23
C THR A 227 -15.89 -1.26 -14.49
N PRO A 228 -15.59 -1.78 -15.70
CA PRO A 228 -15.93 -3.15 -16.06
C PRO A 228 -15.20 -4.15 -15.15
N PRO A 229 -15.95 -4.93 -14.35
CA PRO A 229 -15.42 -5.73 -13.25
C PRO A 229 -14.39 -6.81 -13.63
N GLY A 230 -14.21 -7.10 -14.92
CA GLY A 230 -13.31 -8.15 -15.42
C GLY A 230 -11.97 -7.68 -16.01
N LYS A 231 -11.63 -6.39 -16.01
CA LYS A 231 -10.33 -5.95 -16.59
C LYS A 231 -9.15 -6.11 -15.62
N SER A 232 -9.35 -5.87 -14.32
CA SER A 232 -8.26 -5.81 -13.34
C SER A 232 -7.65 -7.17 -13.01
N LEU A 233 -8.48 -8.20 -12.80
CA LEU A 233 -7.98 -9.55 -12.50
C LEU A 233 -7.17 -10.17 -13.65
N LYS A 234 -7.37 -9.71 -14.89
CA LYS A 234 -6.63 -10.21 -16.07
C LYS A 234 -5.12 -9.94 -16.02
N TYR A 235 -4.69 -8.96 -15.22
CA TYR A 235 -3.28 -8.68 -15.00
C TYR A 235 -2.60 -9.72 -14.10
N PHE A 236 -3.38 -10.47 -13.31
CA PHE A 236 -2.90 -11.34 -12.22
C PHE A 236 -3.00 -12.84 -12.56
N LYS A 237 -2.45 -13.24 -13.71
CA LYS A 237 -2.66 -14.58 -14.29
C LYS A 237 -2.16 -15.76 -13.44
N ASN A 238 -1.20 -15.52 -12.55
CA ASN A 238 -0.57 -16.57 -11.74
C ASN A 238 -0.95 -16.52 -10.26
N VAL A 239 -2.00 -15.78 -9.89
CA VAL A 239 -2.46 -15.76 -8.50
C VAL A 239 -2.95 -17.15 -8.09
N GLU A 240 -2.36 -17.63 -7.00
CA GLU A 240 -2.67 -18.89 -6.32
C GLU A 240 -3.54 -18.62 -5.08
N THR A 241 -3.34 -17.48 -4.41
CA THR A 241 -4.12 -17.05 -3.24
C THR A 241 -4.68 -15.64 -3.44
N LEU A 242 -6.00 -15.51 -3.37
CA LEU A 242 -6.72 -14.22 -3.37
C LEU A 242 -7.29 -13.97 -1.98
N ARG A 243 -6.97 -12.82 -1.39
CA ARG A 243 -7.53 -12.35 -0.11
C ARG A 243 -8.34 -11.08 -0.35
N ILE A 244 -9.55 -11.02 0.21
CA ILE A 244 -10.47 -9.90 0.04
C ILE A 244 -10.78 -9.27 1.40
N THR A 245 -10.58 -7.96 1.53
CA THR A 245 -10.40 -7.29 2.84
C THR A 245 -11.57 -6.43 3.32
N ASP A 246 -12.71 -6.46 2.66
CA ASP A 246 -13.84 -5.52 2.85
C ASP A 246 -15.21 -6.19 2.66
N VAL A 247 -15.26 -7.52 2.63
CA VAL A 247 -16.51 -8.29 2.66
C VAL A 247 -16.80 -8.68 4.09
N PHE A 248 -17.83 -8.05 4.67
CA PHE A 248 -18.25 -8.26 6.05
C PHE A 248 -19.36 -9.30 6.19
N GLU A 249 -20.08 -9.57 5.11
CA GLU A 249 -21.13 -10.57 5.06
C GLU A 249 -21.20 -11.10 3.62
N THR A 250 -20.92 -12.39 3.45
CA THR A 250 -20.97 -13.02 2.13
C THR A 250 -22.41 -13.39 1.77
N ALA A 251 -22.86 -12.91 0.61
CA ALA A 251 -24.14 -13.33 0.04
C ALA A 251 -24.16 -14.85 -0.19
N GLU A 252 -25.25 -15.52 0.20
CA GLU A 252 -25.40 -16.97 0.14
C GLU A 252 -26.09 -17.47 -1.16
N GLY A 253 -26.02 -18.78 -1.40
CA GLY A 253 -26.73 -19.43 -2.51
C GLY A 253 -26.21 -19.02 -3.89
N ASN A 254 -27.12 -18.64 -4.80
CA ASN A 254 -26.79 -18.34 -6.20
C ASN A 254 -25.81 -17.17 -6.36
N ASP A 255 -25.79 -16.25 -5.39
CA ASP A 255 -24.92 -15.07 -5.43
C ASP A 255 -23.47 -15.44 -5.11
N LEU A 256 -23.27 -16.28 -4.09
CA LEU A 256 -21.97 -16.89 -3.81
C LEU A 256 -21.44 -17.65 -5.02
N GLU A 257 -22.25 -18.55 -5.57
CA GLU A 257 -21.85 -19.40 -6.69
C GLU A 257 -21.45 -18.58 -7.92
N ARG A 258 -22.18 -17.49 -8.19
CA ARG A 258 -21.87 -16.54 -9.27
C ARG A 258 -20.53 -15.83 -9.03
N ASN A 259 -20.25 -15.37 -7.81
CA ASN A 259 -18.99 -14.71 -7.46
C ASN A 259 -17.79 -15.67 -7.57
N LEU A 260 -17.94 -16.88 -7.04
CA LEU A 260 -16.91 -17.91 -7.12
C LEU A 260 -16.60 -18.26 -8.59
N LYS A 261 -17.62 -18.46 -9.43
CA LYS A 261 -17.43 -18.70 -10.88
C LYS A 261 -16.73 -17.53 -11.58
N PHE A 262 -17.08 -16.29 -11.23
CA PHE A 262 -16.46 -15.10 -11.80
C PHE A 262 -14.96 -15.03 -11.50
N VAL A 263 -14.58 -15.22 -10.22
CA VAL A 263 -13.18 -15.20 -9.78
C VAL A 263 -12.39 -16.32 -10.46
N ALA A 264 -12.92 -17.55 -10.45
CA ALA A 264 -12.23 -18.72 -11.00
C ALA A 264 -11.99 -18.64 -12.51
N LYS A 265 -12.88 -17.93 -13.23
CA LYS A 265 -12.75 -17.65 -14.66
C LYS A 265 -11.58 -16.70 -14.96
N HIS A 266 -11.32 -15.72 -14.10
CA HIS A 266 -10.30 -14.71 -14.33
C HIS A 266 -8.94 -15.06 -13.71
N LEU A 267 -8.92 -15.94 -12.69
CA LEU A 267 -7.72 -16.40 -12.00
C LEU A 267 -7.56 -17.92 -12.20
N PRO A 268 -6.97 -18.36 -13.32
CA PRO A 268 -6.90 -19.77 -13.69
C PRO A 268 -6.06 -20.62 -12.72
N LYS A 269 -5.10 -20.02 -12.01
CA LYS A 269 -4.23 -20.71 -11.05
C LYS A 269 -4.69 -20.61 -9.59
N LEU A 270 -5.84 -20.00 -9.33
CA LEU A 270 -6.35 -19.81 -7.99
C LEU A 270 -6.56 -21.16 -7.29
N GLN A 271 -6.05 -21.27 -6.07
CA GLN A 271 -6.16 -22.42 -5.16
C GLN A 271 -6.91 -22.05 -3.88
N SER A 272 -6.79 -20.80 -3.42
CA SER A 272 -7.39 -20.33 -2.17
C SER A 272 -8.00 -18.94 -2.33
N LEU A 273 -9.23 -18.78 -1.86
CA LEU A 273 -9.94 -17.52 -1.73
C LEU A 273 -10.23 -17.27 -0.24
N ILE A 274 -9.79 -16.13 0.29
CA ILE A 274 -9.91 -15.78 1.70
C ILE A 274 -10.71 -14.48 1.83
N LEU A 275 -11.73 -14.48 2.66
CA LEU A 275 -12.55 -13.31 2.98
C LEU A 275 -12.12 -12.85 4.36
N GLU A 276 -11.19 -11.89 4.43
CA GLU A 276 -10.51 -11.55 5.68
C GLU A 276 -11.50 -11.04 6.74
N ASN A 277 -12.51 -10.25 6.36
CA ASN A 277 -13.44 -9.65 7.32
C ASN A 277 -14.67 -10.53 7.62
N ASP A 278 -15.04 -11.43 6.72
CA ASP A 278 -16.11 -12.42 6.94
C ASP A 278 -15.57 -13.72 7.56
N GLU A 279 -14.25 -13.80 7.77
CA GLU A 279 -13.55 -14.96 8.34
C GLU A 279 -13.86 -16.29 7.62
N ARG A 280 -14.01 -16.23 6.29
CA ARG A 280 -14.29 -17.41 5.45
C ARG A 280 -13.16 -17.72 4.50
N GLN A 281 -12.97 -19.01 4.24
CA GLN A 281 -11.96 -19.48 3.31
C GLN A 281 -12.53 -20.57 2.41
N PHE A 282 -12.28 -20.43 1.11
CA PHE A 282 -12.65 -21.42 0.12
C PHE A 282 -11.41 -21.95 -0.58
N SER A 283 -11.32 -23.26 -0.68
CA SER A 283 -10.34 -23.94 -1.51
C SER A 283 -10.96 -24.31 -2.85
N THR A 284 -10.15 -24.28 -3.92
CA THR A 284 -10.56 -24.72 -5.24
C THR A 284 -9.85 -26.01 -5.60
N SER A 285 -10.59 -26.90 -6.26
CA SER A 285 -10.02 -28.02 -7.00
C SER A 285 -10.51 -27.98 -8.45
N ARG A 286 -9.60 -28.22 -9.39
CA ARG A 286 -9.93 -28.32 -10.81
C ARG A 286 -10.03 -29.78 -11.19
N ASN A 287 -11.20 -30.18 -11.67
CA ASN A 287 -11.42 -31.52 -12.17
C ASN A 287 -10.79 -31.69 -13.56
N SER A 288 -10.61 -32.94 -13.98
CA SER A 288 -10.01 -33.28 -15.29
C SER A 288 -10.81 -32.76 -16.49
N ASP A 289 -12.10 -32.48 -16.31
CA ASP A 289 -12.99 -31.90 -17.32
C ASP A 289 -12.94 -30.35 -17.36
N GLY A 290 -12.13 -29.73 -16.51
CA GLY A 290 -11.99 -28.28 -16.38
C GLY A 290 -13.05 -27.61 -15.50
N SER A 291 -13.99 -28.39 -14.94
CA SER A 291 -14.91 -27.88 -13.92
C SER A 291 -14.17 -27.57 -12.62
N ILE A 292 -14.73 -26.65 -11.82
CA ILE A 292 -14.12 -26.16 -10.60
C ILE A 292 -15.05 -26.49 -9.46
N THR A 293 -14.53 -27.21 -8.48
CA THR A 293 -15.22 -27.48 -7.23
C THR A 293 -14.67 -26.54 -6.17
N TRP A 294 -15.58 -25.95 -5.39
CA TRP A 294 -15.26 -25.08 -4.28
C TRP A 294 -15.61 -25.80 -2.99
N GLU A 295 -14.69 -25.80 -2.04
CA GLU A 295 -14.90 -26.36 -0.71
C GLU A 295 -14.59 -25.28 0.31
N GLU A 296 -15.57 -24.96 1.15
CA GLU A 296 -15.33 -24.10 2.31
C GLU A 296 -14.50 -24.88 3.33
N VAL A 297 -13.37 -24.31 3.72
CA VAL A 297 -12.41 -24.91 4.65
C VAL A 297 -12.31 -24.04 5.90
N ALA A 298 -11.72 -24.62 6.95
CA ALA A 298 -11.44 -23.86 8.16
C ALA A 298 -10.61 -22.61 7.82
N PHE A 299 -11.04 -21.46 8.36
CA PHE A 299 -10.32 -20.21 8.19
C PHE A 299 -9.00 -20.24 8.97
N VAL A 300 -7.89 -20.01 8.27
CA VAL A 300 -6.54 -19.96 8.86
C VAL A 300 -5.84 -18.68 8.39
N VAL A 301 -5.48 -17.81 9.33
CA VAL A 301 -4.86 -16.48 9.07
C VAL A 301 -3.39 -16.57 8.74
#